data_AF-A0A2D0K6S3-F1
#
_entry.id   AF-A0A2D0K6S3-F1
#
_cell.length_a   1.000
_cell.length_b   1.000
_cell.length_c   1.000
_cell.angle_alpha   90.00
_cell.angle_beta   90.00
_cell.angle_gamma   90.00
#
_symmetry.space_group_name_H-M   'P 1'
#
loop_
_entity.id
_entity.type
_entity.pdbx_description
1 polymer ?
#
loop_
_entity_poly.entity_id
_entity_poly.type
_entity_poly.pdbx_seq_one_letter_code
_entity_poly.pdbx_strand_id
1 'polypeptide(L)'
;MNAWEQYAFDIKNGNIPACKRVKQAVKRYFNDLNNPLYMFDTEVVERFVGFSRLCPHVKGHLRGKPIMLEPWQQFAFANLFGFKVKATGRRKYRSAYIQVPRKNAKSTVAAILANWFLVMENGQQDIYTAAVSRDQARIVFDDARQMCLLSKPLKKRVSIQQHKVTYTKSNSLLKPLAAKAATIEGTNPSLAIVDEYHLHPDNAVYSALELGMGARPEGILFAITTAGSNVISACKQHYDYCCQILEGEEQNESLFALIYELDDENEIDDEALWIKANPNLNVSVDSDALHDTIQKARGIPSQWTEMLTKRFNIWCQGETPWMGEGAWKTASQTMTKTTSKAWNATLD
;
A
#
# COMPACT_ATOMS: atom_id res chain seq x y z
N MET A 1 3.97 25.01 8.79
CA MET A 1 3.28 23.97 8.01
C MET A 1 3.98 22.66 8.30
N ASN A 2 3.25 21.67 8.79
CA ASN A 2 3.80 20.36 9.10
C ASN A 2 4.12 19.58 7.80
N ALA A 3 4.99 18.57 7.87
CA ALA A 3 5.53 17.93 6.66
C ALA A 3 4.45 17.29 5.77
N TRP A 4 3.37 16.74 6.36
CA TRP A 4 2.25 16.19 5.59
C TRP A 4 1.38 17.27 4.92
N GLU A 5 1.24 18.44 5.54
CA GLU A 5 0.51 19.58 4.98
C GLU A 5 1.29 20.15 3.79
N GLN A 6 2.61 20.28 3.95
CA GLN A 6 3.51 20.73 2.89
C GLN A 6 3.47 19.76 1.71
N TYR A 7 3.52 18.44 1.97
CA TYR A 7 3.37 17.41 0.94
C TYR A 7 2.05 17.56 0.16
N ALA A 8 0.93 17.73 0.86
CA ALA A 8 -0.38 17.94 0.22
C ALA A 8 -0.42 19.23 -0.59
N PHE A 9 0.19 20.31 -0.09
CA PHE A 9 0.27 21.59 -0.79
C PHE A 9 1.14 21.50 -2.05
N ASP A 10 2.28 20.83 -1.97
CA ASP A 10 3.20 20.65 -3.09
C ASP A 10 2.58 19.81 -4.20
N ILE A 11 1.80 18.78 -3.88
CA ILE A 11 1.02 18.05 -4.89
C ILE A 11 -0.07 18.92 -5.49
N LYS A 12 -0.82 19.66 -4.66
CA LYS A 12 -1.91 20.52 -5.12
C LYS A 12 -1.42 21.58 -6.11
N ASN A 13 -0.23 22.13 -5.89
CA ASN A 13 0.36 23.16 -6.74
C ASN A 13 1.23 22.62 -7.88
N GLY A 14 1.45 21.30 -7.94
CA GLY A 14 2.27 20.66 -8.98
C GLY A 14 3.78 20.74 -8.74
N ASN A 15 4.23 21.08 -7.54
CA ASN A 15 5.64 21.06 -7.15
C ASN A 15 6.19 19.62 -7.05
N ILE A 16 5.32 18.67 -6.68
CA ILE A 16 5.62 17.23 -6.71
C ILE A 16 4.75 16.58 -7.79
N PRO A 17 5.36 15.95 -8.82
CA PRO A 17 4.61 15.13 -9.77
C PRO A 17 3.85 14.02 -9.04
N ALA A 18 2.55 13.93 -9.29
CA ALA A 18 1.67 12.94 -8.66
C ALA A 18 0.68 12.38 -9.69
N CYS A 19 0.34 11.10 -9.53
CA CYS A 19 -0.69 10.48 -10.36
C CYS A 19 -2.08 11.04 -10.04
N LYS A 20 -3.04 10.77 -10.93
CA LYS A 20 -4.45 11.14 -10.79
C LYS A 20 -5.00 10.76 -9.42
N ARG A 21 -4.72 9.54 -8.95
CA ARG A 21 -5.28 9.01 -7.70
C ARG A 21 -4.74 9.70 -6.46
N VAL A 22 -3.44 10.02 -6.41
CA VAL A 22 -2.85 10.82 -5.32
C VAL A 22 -3.41 12.24 -5.33
N LYS A 23 -3.53 12.87 -6.50
CA LYS A 23 -4.14 14.21 -6.63
C LYS A 23 -5.58 14.23 -6.11
N GLN A 24 -6.36 13.19 -6.40
CA GLN A 24 -7.72 13.03 -5.87
C GLN A 24 -7.74 12.87 -4.34
N ALA A 25 -6.84 12.05 -3.78
CA ALA A 25 -6.72 11.90 -2.32
C ALA A 25 -6.32 13.22 -1.63
N VAL A 26 -5.40 13.99 -2.23
CA VAL A 26 -5.02 15.33 -1.75
C VAL A 26 -6.18 16.32 -1.85
N LYS A 27 -6.95 16.29 -2.94
CA LYS A 27 -8.17 17.10 -3.07
C LYS A 27 -9.17 16.75 -1.97
N ARG A 28 -9.39 15.47 -1.70
CA ARG A 28 -10.27 14.99 -0.62
C ARG A 28 -9.80 15.46 0.76
N TYR A 29 -8.50 15.40 1.04
CA TYR A 29 -7.90 15.95 2.26
C TYR A 29 -8.27 17.43 2.47
N PHE A 30 -8.08 18.28 1.45
CA PHE A 30 -8.45 19.70 1.56
C PHE A 30 -9.96 19.93 1.65
N ASN A 31 -10.79 19.10 0.99
CA ASN A 31 -12.24 19.17 1.13
C ASN A 31 -12.65 18.86 2.58
N ASP A 32 -12.05 17.82 3.18
CA ASP A 32 -12.35 17.41 4.54
C ASP A 32 -11.90 18.42 5.59
N LEU A 33 -10.76 19.10 5.37
CA LEU A 33 -10.33 20.22 6.22
C LEU A 33 -11.34 21.37 6.24
N ASN A 34 -12.05 21.59 5.13
CA ASN A 34 -13.06 22.64 5.00
C ASN A 34 -14.48 22.16 5.33
N ASN A 35 -14.66 20.88 5.66
CA ASN A 35 -15.97 20.31 5.93
C ASN A 35 -16.33 20.47 7.41
N PRO A 36 -17.44 21.15 7.76
CA PRO A 36 -17.82 21.40 9.16
C PRO A 36 -18.18 20.14 9.96
N LEU A 37 -18.41 19.00 9.29
CA LEU A 37 -18.64 17.70 9.92
C LEU A 37 -17.38 17.14 10.58
N TYR A 38 -16.21 17.55 10.12
CA TYR A 38 -14.93 17.03 10.57
C TYR A 38 -14.15 18.07 11.36
N MET A 39 -13.27 17.57 12.22
CA MET A 39 -12.20 18.34 12.84
C MET A 39 -10.88 17.62 12.56
N PHE A 40 -9.78 18.38 12.57
CA PHE A 40 -8.45 17.84 12.39
C PHE A 40 -7.66 17.92 13.70
N ASP A 41 -7.29 16.77 14.25
CA ASP A 41 -6.49 16.63 15.46
C ASP A 41 -5.00 16.55 15.08
N THR A 42 -4.33 17.69 15.08
CA THR A 42 -2.89 17.77 14.76
C THR A 42 -2.04 17.07 15.82
N GLU A 43 -2.44 17.13 17.09
CA GLU A 43 -1.63 16.61 18.21
C GLU A 43 -1.47 15.09 18.12
N VAL A 44 -2.54 14.35 17.79
CA VAL A 44 -2.44 12.89 17.63
C VAL A 44 -1.51 12.50 16.48
N VAL A 45 -1.52 13.27 15.38
CA VAL A 45 -0.65 13.04 14.22
C VAL A 45 0.81 13.29 14.59
N GLU A 46 1.12 14.41 15.24
CA GLU A 46 2.48 14.73 15.70
C GLU A 46 3.00 13.70 16.70
N ARG A 47 2.13 13.22 17.60
CA ARG A 47 2.47 12.13 18.53
C ARG A 47 2.77 10.82 17.81
N PHE A 48 2.00 10.47 16.77
CA PHE A 48 2.30 9.29 15.96
C PHE A 48 3.63 9.43 15.20
N VAL A 49 3.88 10.59 14.59
CA VAL A 49 5.16 10.89 13.90
C VAL A 49 6.33 10.82 14.90
N GLY A 50 6.17 11.38 16.10
CA GLY A 50 7.17 11.26 17.17
C GLY A 50 7.38 9.80 17.63
N PHE A 51 6.28 9.05 17.77
CA PHE A 51 6.32 7.63 18.16
C PHE A 51 7.05 6.77 17.12
N SER A 52 6.90 7.06 15.83
CA SER A 52 7.59 6.31 14.76
C SER A 52 9.11 6.24 14.96
N ARG A 53 9.71 7.28 15.55
CA ARG A 53 11.16 7.34 15.86
C ARG A 53 11.57 6.37 16.97
N LEU A 54 10.63 5.91 17.80
CA LEU A 54 10.83 4.86 18.79
C LEU A 54 10.76 3.45 18.19
N CYS A 55 10.34 3.32 16.92
CA CYS A 55 10.34 2.08 16.17
C CYS A 55 11.55 2.07 15.22
N PRO A 56 12.66 1.42 15.60
CA PRO A 56 13.88 1.45 14.79
C PRO A 56 13.79 0.54 13.56
N HIS A 57 14.60 0.83 12.54
CA HIS A 57 14.82 -0.08 11.42
C HIS A 57 15.27 -1.45 11.93
N VAL A 58 14.70 -2.53 11.38
CA VAL A 58 14.93 -3.90 11.88
C VAL A 58 15.93 -4.70 11.05
N LYS A 59 16.19 -4.27 9.81
CA LYS A 59 17.02 -4.95 8.81
C LYS A 59 17.90 -3.92 8.07
N GLY A 60 18.90 -4.42 7.34
CA GLY A 60 19.77 -3.62 6.48
C GLY A 60 20.77 -2.74 7.26
N HIS A 61 21.46 -1.87 6.52
CA HIS A 61 22.53 -1.01 7.05
C HIS A 61 22.04 0.00 8.12
N LEU A 62 20.74 0.31 8.13
CA LEU A 62 20.11 1.21 9.11
C LEU A 62 19.65 0.49 10.39
N ARG A 63 19.84 -0.82 10.54
CA ARG A 63 19.31 -1.59 11.66
C ARG A 63 19.63 -0.94 13.02
N GLY A 64 18.59 -0.75 13.84
CA GLY A 64 18.67 -0.13 15.16
C GLY A 64 18.59 1.40 15.15
N LYS A 65 18.65 2.06 13.98
CA LYS A 65 18.47 3.50 13.86
C LYS A 65 16.98 3.87 13.88
N PRO A 66 16.60 5.05 14.40
CA PRO A 66 15.22 5.55 14.33
C PRO A 66 14.70 5.61 12.88
N ILE A 67 13.42 5.27 12.69
CA ILE A 67 12.75 5.50 11.41
C ILE A 67 12.22 6.93 11.39
N MET A 68 12.55 7.67 10.33
CA MET A 68 11.95 8.96 10.02
C MET A 68 10.90 8.71 8.95
N LEU A 69 9.64 9.05 9.24
CA LEU A 69 8.57 8.89 8.25
C LEU A 69 8.74 9.92 7.12
N GLU A 70 8.68 9.44 5.89
CA GLU A 70 8.68 10.30 4.72
C GLU A 70 7.39 11.12 4.62
N PRO A 71 7.40 12.30 3.96
CA PRO A 71 6.25 13.21 3.94
C PRO A 71 4.94 12.54 3.50
N TRP A 72 4.98 11.64 2.54
CA TRP A 72 3.80 10.90 2.08
C TRP A 72 3.28 9.88 3.11
N GLN A 73 4.18 9.28 3.90
CA GLN A 73 3.82 8.37 4.99
C GLN A 73 3.15 9.17 6.11
N GLN A 74 3.71 10.34 6.44
CA GLN A 74 3.08 11.27 7.37
C GLN A 74 1.71 11.71 6.85
N PHE A 75 1.55 11.97 5.55
CA PHE A 75 0.25 12.28 4.94
C PHE A 75 -0.77 11.14 5.08
N ALA A 76 -0.38 9.89 4.88
CA ALA A 76 -1.26 8.75 5.10
C ALA A 76 -1.78 8.71 6.55
N PHE A 77 -0.89 8.84 7.54
CA PHE A 77 -1.29 8.80 8.95
C PHE A 77 -1.96 10.08 9.45
N ALA A 78 -1.66 11.23 8.83
CA ALA A 78 -2.37 12.48 9.05
C ALA A 78 -3.84 12.36 8.67
N ASN A 79 -4.15 11.69 7.55
CA ASN A 79 -5.53 11.39 7.20
C ASN A 79 -6.16 10.41 8.19
N LEU A 80 -5.50 9.28 8.49
CA LEU A 80 -6.06 8.22 9.33
C LEU A 80 -6.32 8.63 10.78
N PHE A 81 -5.44 9.43 11.39
CA PHE A 81 -5.56 9.84 12.78
C PHE A 81 -6.11 11.26 12.96
N GLY A 82 -5.79 12.17 12.04
CA GLY A 82 -6.13 13.58 12.18
C GLY A 82 -7.62 13.83 12.01
N PHE A 83 -8.28 13.25 11.00
CA PHE A 83 -9.70 13.50 10.79
C PHE A 83 -10.59 12.76 11.80
N LYS A 84 -11.39 13.54 12.51
CA LYS A 84 -12.42 13.06 13.44
C LYS A 84 -13.79 13.64 13.10
N VAL A 85 -14.83 12.85 13.30
CA VAL A 85 -16.22 13.30 13.20
C VAL A 85 -16.53 14.18 14.40
N LYS A 86 -16.81 15.46 14.17
CA LYS A 86 -16.97 16.47 15.22
C LYS A 86 -18.07 16.13 16.23
N ALA A 87 -19.16 15.52 15.76
CA ALA A 87 -20.30 15.15 16.59
C ALA A 87 -20.00 14.03 17.60
N THR A 88 -19.07 13.12 17.28
CA THR A 88 -18.79 11.93 18.10
C THR A 88 -17.39 11.92 18.70
N GLY A 89 -16.49 12.77 18.20
CA GLY A 89 -15.06 12.77 18.53
C GLY A 89 -14.29 11.56 18.00
N ARG A 90 -14.96 10.68 17.23
CA ARG A 90 -14.37 9.43 16.71
C ARG A 90 -13.61 9.66 15.41
N ARG A 91 -12.63 8.80 15.12
CA ARG A 91 -11.91 8.87 13.82
C ARG A 91 -12.87 8.73 12.64
N LYS A 92 -12.63 9.53 11.58
CA LYS A 92 -13.40 9.49 10.33
C LYS A 92 -13.18 8.16 9.62
N TYR A 93 -11.91 7.83 9.37
CA TYR A 93 -11.54 6.64 8.61
C TYR A 93 -11.46 5.41 9.53
N ARG A 94 -12.17 4.36 9.13
CA ARG A 94 -12.22 3.05 9.80
C ARG A 94 -11.59 1.95 8.95
N SER A 95 -11.38 2.21 7.67
CA SER A 95 -10.64 1.35 6.78
C SER A 95 -9.69 2.17 5.90
N ALA A 96 -8.59 1.55 5.48
CA ALA A 96 -7.59 2.16 4.65
C ALA A 96 -7.13 1.16 3.59
N TYR A 97 -7.10 1.61 2.33
CA TYR A 97 -6.48 0.90 1.22
C TYR A 97 -5.29 1.72 0.72
N ILE A 98 -4.08 1.19 0.91
CA ILE A 98 -2.84 1.82 0.45
C ILE A 98 -2.16 0.91 -0.57
N GLN A 99 -2.18 1.34 -1.83
CA GLN A 99 -1.48 0.68 -2.93
C GLN A 99 -0.20 1.47 -3.24
N VAL A 100 0.96 0.84 -3.04
CA VAL A 100 2.28 1.44 -3.33
C VAL A 100 3.27 0.35 -3.78
N PRO A 101 4.13 0.59 -4.78
CA PRO A 101 5.01 -0.44 -5.33
C PRO A 101 6.00 -1.01 -4.30
N ARG A 102 6.65 -2.11 -4.66
CA ARG A 102 7.65 -2.75 -3.79
C ARG A 102 8.78 -1.77 -3.45
N LYS A 103 9.38 -1.97 -2.27
CA LYS A 103 10.47 -1.16 -1.69
C LYS A 103 10.08 0.24 -1.18
N ASN A 104 8.79 0.63 -1.18
CA ASN A 104 8.29 1.86 -0.54
C ASN A 104 7.94 1.70 0.96
N ALA A 105 8.53 0.72 1.64
CA ALA A 105 8.41 0.53 3.10
C ALA A 105 6.97 0.34 3.67
N LYS A 106 6.00 -0.15 2.86
CA LYS A 106 4.61 -0.38 3.29
C LYS A 106 4.46 -1.29 4.54
N SER A 107 5.14 -2.44 4.56
CA SER A 107 5.09 -3.36 5.70
C SER A 107 5.78 -2.78 6.94
N THR A 108 6.78 -1.91 6.76
CA THR A 108 7.47 -1.21 7.85
C THR A 108 6.53 -0.21 8.53
N VAL A 109 5.79 0.60 7.76
CA VAL A 109 4.83 1.54 8.36
C VAL A 109 3.64 0.82 9.01
N ALA A 110 3.22 -0.33 8.47
CA ALA A 110 2.22 -1.18 9.11
C ALA A 110 2.70 -1.74 10.47
N ALA A 111 3.98 -2.10 10.58
CA ALA A 111 4.58 -2.54 11.84
C ALA A 111 4.65 -1.42 12.89
N ILE A 112 4.90 -0.17 12.46
CA ILE A 112 4.83 1.02 13.32
C ILE A 112 3.41 1.23 13.82
N LEU A 113 2.41 1.16 12.91
CA LEU A 113 0.99 1.27 13.23
C LEU A 113 0.56 0.20 14.26
N ALA A 114 1.00 -1.05 14.08
CA ALA A 114 0.74 -2.13 15.03
C ALA A 114 1.28 -1.82 16.44
N ASN A 115 2.51 -1.31 16.53
CA ASN A 115 3.10 -0.93 17.82
C ASN A 115 2.41 0.30 18.44
N TRP A 116 1.93 1.26 17.62
CA TRP A 116 1.13 2.39 18.11
C TRP A 116 -0.14 1.90 18.78
N PHE A 117 -0.94 1.08 18.08
CA PHE A 117 -2.16 0.50 18.65
C PHE A 117 -1.87 -0.31 19.91
N LEU A 118 -0.76 -1.04 19.93
CA LEU A 118 -0.40 -1.87 21.08
C LEU A 118 -0.15 -1.05 22.37
N VAL A 119 0.45 0.14 22.28
CA VAL A 119 0.95 0.86 23.48
C VAL A 119 0.40 2.28 23.69
N MET A 120 -0.19 2.89 22.66
CA MET A 120 -0.61 4.30 22.68
C MET A 120 -2.12 4.50 22.63
N GLU A 121 -2.87 3.58 22.03
CA GLU A 121 -4.34 3.65 21.99
C GLU A 121 -4.96 3.36 23.36
N ASN A 122 -6.14 3.93 23.62
CA ASN A 122 -6.82 3.83 24.90
C ASN A 122 -7.57 2.49 25.04
N GLY A 123 -7.52 1.88 26.22
CA GLY A 123 -8.20 0.61 26.51
C GLY A 123 -7.45 -0.62 26.00
N GLN A 124 -8.11 -1.77 26.04
CA GLN A 124 -7.57 -3.05 25.59
C GLN A 124 -7.66 -3.15 24.06
N GLN A 125 -6.53 -3.41 23.40
CA GLN A 125 -6.41 -3.45 21.96
C GLN A 125 -5.98 -4.83 21.47
N ASP A 126 -6.74 -5.38 20.52
CA ASP A 126 -6.39 -6.60 19.80
C ASP A 126 -5.91 -6.23 18.39
N ILE A 127 -4.65 -6.55 18.09
CA ILE A 127 -3.99 -6.25 16.83
C ILE A 127 -3.66 -7.55 16.10
N TYR A 128 -4.11 -7.63 14.86
CA TYR A 128 -3.92 -8.81 14.01
C TYR A 128 -3.25 -8.45 12.69
N THR A 129 -2.22 -9.19 12.33
CA THR A 129 -1.65 -9.17 10.97
C THR A 129 -2.15 -10.39 10.19
N ALA A 130 -2.55 -10.18 8.95
CA ALA A 130 -3.11 -11.20 8.08
C ALA A 130 -2.52 -11.08 6.67
N ALA A 131 -2.32 -12.23 6.03
CA ALA A 131 -1.88 -12.38 4.65
C ALA A 131 -2.35 -13.76 4.16
N VAL A 132 -2.02 -14.14 2.92
CA VAL A 132 -2.39 -15.45 2.32
C VAL A 132 -1.88 -16.67 3.07
N SER A 133 -0.80 -16.53 3.84
CA SER A 133 -0.27 -17.58 4.69
C SER A 133 0.16 -17.00 6.02
N ARG A 134 0.25 -17.86 7.04
CA ARG A 134 0.72 -17.44 8.37
C ARG A 134 2.14 -16.89 8.29
N ASP A 135 3.01 -17.46 7.46
CA ASP A 135 4.40 -17.00 7.31
C ASP A 135 4.49 -15.63 6.63
N GLN A 136 3.59 -15.32 5.69
CA GLN A 136 3.48 -13.98 5.12
C GLN A 136 2.94 -12.99 6.16
N ALA A 137 1.90 -13.37 6.93
CA ALA A 137 1.35 -12.53 7.99
C ALA A 137 2.37 -12.23 9.09
N ARG A 138 3.35 -13.13 9.28
CA ARG A 138 4.47 -12.94 10.19
C ARG A 138 5.42 -11.83 9.78
N ILE A 139 5.49 -11.41 8.51
CA ILE A 139 6.46 -10.38 8.09
C ILE A 139 6.23 -9.08 8.86
N VAL A 140 5.01 -8.54 8.83
CA VAL A 140 4.65 -7.32 9.58
C VAL A 140 4.77 -7.54 11.08
N PHE A 141 4.31 -8.69 11.58
CA PHE A 141 4.38 -9.02 13.00
C PHE A 141 5.83 -9.10 13.51
N ASP A 142 6.71 -9.78 12.79
CA ASP A 142 8.10 -9.98 13.18
C ASP A 142 8.86 -8.65 13.07
N ASP A 143 8.56 -7.79 12.10
CA ASP A 143 9.10 -6.43 12.06
C ASP A 143 8.64 -5.61 13.28
N ALA A 144 7.35 -5.61 13.62
CA ALA A 144 6.82 -4.93 14.81
C ALA A 144 7.43 -5.46 16.12
N ARG A 145 7.59 -6.78 16.22
CA ARG A 145 8.24 -7.48 17.33
C ARG A 145 9.72 -7.10 17.44
N GLN A 146 10.45 -7.04 16.33
CA GLN A 146 11.86 -6.65 16.32
C GLN A 146 12.04 -5.17 16.68
N MET A 147 11.15 -4.27 16.24
CA MET A 147 11.13 -2.88 16.68
C MET A 147 11.02 -2.80 18.21
N CYS A 148 10.11 -3.59 18.81
CA CYS A 148 9.97 -3.68 20.27
C CYS A 148 11.25 -4.21 20.96
N LEU A 149 11.93 -5.21 20.37
CA LEU A 149 13.17 -5.76 20.93
C LEU A 149 14.34 -4.77 20.89
N LEU A 150 14.45 -3.99 19.82
CA LEU A 150 15.53 -3.04 19.59
C LEU A 150 15.33 -1.71 20.35
N SER A 151 14.09 -1.31 20.55
CA SER A 151 13.73 -0.05 21.22
C SER A 151 13.70 -0.20 22.74
N LYS A 152 14.66 0.42 23.45
CA LYS A 152 14.72 0.36 24.93
C LYS A 152 13.40 0.78 25.60
N PRO A 153 12.69 1.86 25.18
CA PRO A 153 11.40 2.22 25.78
C PRO A 153 10.28 1.21 25.53
N LEU A 154 10.20 0.61 24.32
CA LEU A 154 9.18 -0.38 24.01
C LEU A 154 9.46 -1.71 24.73
N LYS A 155 10.71 -2.18 24.71
CA LYS A 155 11.14 -3.42 25.37
C LYS A 155 10.79 -3.46 26.85
N LYS A 156 10.84 -2.31 27.54
CA LYS A 156 10.47 -2.20 28.97
C LYS A 156 8.96 -2.28 29.23
N ARG A 157 8.12 -2.04 28.22
CA ARG A 157 6.66 -1.96 28.36
C ARG A 157 5.96 -3.25 27.96
N VAL A 158 6.53 -4.00 27.02
CA VAL A 158 5.85 -5.13 26.39
C VAL A 158 6.51 -6.47 26.73
N SER A 159 5.69 -7.51 26.87
CA SER A 159 6.16 -8.89 26.93
C SER A 159 6.24 -9.46 25.52
N ILE A 160 7.43 -9.90 25.13
CA ILE A 160 7.74 -10.30 23.75
C ILE A 160 7.90 -11.81 23.69
N GLN A 161 7.05 -12.47 22.92
CA GLN A 161 7.09 -13.91 22.68
C GLN A 161 7.26 -14.21 21.18
N GLN A 162 7.40 -15.49 20.82
CA GLN A 162 7.63 -15.89 19.43
C GLN A 162 6.43 -15.64 18.51
N HIS A 163 5.21 -15.73 19.05
CA HIS A 163 3.95 -15.65 18.29
C HIS A 163 2.99 -14.59 18.82
N LYS A 164 3.38 -13.82 19.84
CA LYS A 164 2.61 -12.70 20.35
C LYS A 164 3.50 -11.65 21.01
N VAL A 165 3.03 -10.41 21.01
CA VAL A 165 3.55 -9.33 21.86
C VAL A 165 2.39 -8.79 22.67
N THR A 166 2.56 -8.64 23.99
CA THR A 166 1.51 -8.11 24.86
C THR A 166 1.96 -6.86 25.60
N TYR A 167 1.07 -5.88 25.72
CA TYR A 167 1.26 -4.74 26.60
C TYR A 167 0.46 -4.98 27.88
N THR A 168 1.17 -5.31 28.97
CA THR A 168 0.55 -5.79 30.20
C THR A 168 -0.33 -4.74 30.90
N LYS A 169 -0.02 -3.44 30.74
CA LYS A 169 -0.79 -2.35 31.38
C LYS A 169 -2.24 -2.32 30.92
N SER A 170 -2.51 -2.55 29.63
CA SER A 170 -3.88 -2.53 29.06
C SER A 170 -4.36 -3.91 28.61
N ASN A 171 -3.57 -4.96 28.85
CA ASN A 171 -3.80 -6.31 28.32
C ASN A 171 -3.98 -6.34 26.78
N SER A 172 -3.31 -5.43 26.08
CA SER A 172 -3.34 -5.37 24.61
C SER A 172 -2.45 -6.46 24.01
N LEU A 173 -2.84 -6.96 22.84
CA LEU A 173 -2.26 -8.13 22.20
C LEU A 173 -2.00 -7.86 20.72
N LEU A 174 -0.79 -8.18 20.26
CA LEU A 174 -0.42 -8.24 18.85
C LEU A 174 -0.08 -9.69 18.48
N LYS A 175 -0.75 -10.28 17.48
CA LYS A 175 -0.44 -11.63 16.97
C LYS A 175 -0.69 -11.74 15.46
N PRO A 176 0.05 -12.60 14.73
CA PRO A 176 -0.29 -12.93 13.35
C PRO A 176 -1.43 -13.95 13.31
N LEU A 177 -2.38 -13.75 12.40
CA LEU A 177 -3.45 -14.69 12.11
C LEU A 177 -3.07 -15.62 10.95
N ALA A 178 -3.59 -16.85 11.00
CA ALA A 178 -3.57 -17.74 9.86
C ALA A 178 -4.70 -17.37 8.90
N ALA A 179 -4.49 -17.56 7.61
CA ALA A 179 -5.41 -17.23 6.52
C ALA A 179 -6.62 -18.21 6.44
N LYS A 180 -7.37 -18.35 7.53
CA LYS A 180 -8.62 -19.13 7.56
C LYS A 180 -9.69 -18.28 8.22
N ALA A 181 -10.76 -17.96 7.48
CA ALA A 181 -11.87 -17.13 7.98
C ALA A 181 -12.43 -17.63 9.33
N ALA A 182 -12.55 -18.95 9.50
CA ALA A 182 -12.96 -19.58 10.76
C ALA A 182 -12.06 -19.27 11.97
N THR A 183 -10.79 -18.89 11.76
CA THR A 183 -9.87 -18.45 12.83
C THR A 183 -10.06 -16.97 13.20
N ILE A 184 -10.76 -16.22 12.34
CA ILE A 184 -11.04 -14.79 12.47
C ILE A 184 -12.42 -14.58 13.10
N GLU A 185 -13.37 -15.47 12.81
CA GLU A 185 -14.68 -15.50 13.46
C GLU A 185 -14.53 -15.57 15.00
N GLY A 186 -15.20 -14.65 15.70
CA GLY A 186 -15.12 -14.51 17.15
C GLY A 186 -13.96 -13.63 17.66
N THR A 187 -13.09 -13.13 16.78
CA THR A 187 -12.12 -12.09 17.15
C THR A 187 -12.78 -10.71 17.15
N ASN A 188 -12.24 -9.78 17.95
CA ASN A 188 -12.74 -8.40 18.04
C ASN A 188 -11.56 -7.41 17.84
N PRO A 189 -10.99 -7.33 16.62
CA PRO A 189 -9.79 -6.55 16.34
C PRO A 189 -10.05 -5.07 16.57
N SER A 190 -9.09 -4.38 17.20
CA SER A 190 -9.01 -2.92 17.10
C SER A 190 -8.18 -2.48 15.90
N LEU A 191 -7.20 -3.30 15.50
CA LEU A 191 -6.43 -3.08 14.29
C LEU A 191 -6.27 -4.41 13.56
N ALA A 192 -6.69 -4.43 12.31
CA ALA A 192 -6.47 -5.55 11.40
C ALA A 192 -5.60 -5.06 10.25
N ILE A 193 -4.43 -5.67 10.05
CA ILE A 193 -3.53 -5.35 8.94
C ILE A 193 -3.61 -6.48 7.93
N VAL A 194 -4.07 -6.17 6.72
CA VAL A 194 -4.09 -7.10 5.59
C VAL A 194 -2.92 -6.74 4.66
N ASP A 195 -1.84 -7.51 4.73
CA ASP A 195 -0.66 -7.32 3.86
C ASP A 195 -0.80 -8.12 2.55
N GLU A 196 -0.20 -7.56 1.51
CA GLU A 196 -0.22 -8.04 0.12
C GLU A 196 -1.63 -8.46 -0.35
N TYR A 197 -2.60 -7.55 -0.21
CA TYR A 197 -4.01 -7.86 -0.50
C TYR A 197 -4.23 -8.44 -1.92
N HIS A 198 -3.44 -8.01 -2.90
CA HIS A 198 -3.48 -8.56 -4.28
C HIS A 198 -3.16 -10.06 -4.40
N LEU A 199 -2.59 -10.69 -3.38
CA LEU A 199 -2.34 -12.13 -3.35
C LEU A 199 -3.52 -12.92 -2.77
N HIS A 200 -4.45 -12.27 -2.06
CA HIS A 200 -5.58 -12.98 -1.46
C HIS A 200 -6.48 -13.54 -2.56
N PRO A 201 -6.86 -14.83 -2.46
CA PRO A 201 -7.66 -15.48 -3.51
C PRO A 201 -9.07 -14.88 -3.61
N ASP A 202 -9.59 -14.39 -2.49
CA ASP A 202 -10.92 -13.81 -2.35
C ASP A 202 -10.94 -12.74 -1.24
N ASN A 203 -12.11 -12.17 -0.99
CA ASN A 203 -12.32 -11.12 0.02
C ASN A 203 -12.57 -11.69 1.44
N ALA A 204 -12.55 -13.01 1.65
CA ALA A 204 -13.07 -13.62 2.88
C ALA A 204 -12.30 -13.18 4.14
N VAL A 205 -10.96 -13.10 4.06
CA VAL A 205 -10.13 -12.64 5.18
C VAL A 205 -10.40 -11.18 5.50
N TYR A 206 -10.46 -10.32 4.49
CA TYR A 206 -10.73 -8.89 4.65
C TYR A 206 -12.12 -8.68 5.27
N SER A 207 -13.17 -9.30 4.71
CA SER A 207 -14.54 -9.17 5.21
C SER A 207 -14.72 -9.75 6.61
N ALA A 208 -14.09 -10.89 6.94
CA ALA A 208 -14.17 -11.46 8.28
C ALA A 208 -13.53 -10.54 9.33
N LEU A 209 -12.39 -9.90 8.99
CA LEU A 209 -11.76 -8.91 9.86
C LEU A 209 -12.65 -7.68 10.02
N GLU A 210 -13.17 -7.12 8.92
CA GLU A 210 -14.07 -5.96 8.95
C GLU A 210 -15.30 -6.20 9.83
N LEU A 211 -15.95 -7.36 9.66
CA LEU A 211 -17.12 -7.76 10.47
C LEU A 211 -16.76 -7.91 11.96
N GLY A 212 -15.62 -8.54 12.28
CA GLY A 212 -15.15 -8.69 13.66
C GLY A 212 -14.90 -7.36 14.37
N MET A 213 -14.63 -6.29 13.63
CA MET A 213 -14.36 -4.94 14.15
C MET A 213 -15.63 -4.15 14.50
N GLY A 214 -16.83 -4.69 14.26
CA GLY A 214 -18.09 -3.97 14.44
C GLY A 214 -18.26 -3.32 15.82
N ALA A 215 -17.76 -3.97 16.88
CA ALA A 215 -17.82 -3.48 18.26
C ALA A 215 -16.68 -2.51 18.65
N ARG A 216 -15.68 -2.30 17.79
CA ARG A 216 -14.58 -1.34 18.05
C ARG A 216 -14.86 0.01 17.36
N PRO A 217 -15.32 1.04 18.09
CA PRO A 217 -15.67 2.33 17.49
C PRO A 217 -14.47 3.06 16.86
N GLU A 218 -13.28 2.80 17.40
CA GLU A 218 -11.99 3.34 16.97
C GLU A 218 -11.15 2.27 16.25
N GLY A 219 -11.79 1.28 15.63
CA GLY A 219 -11.08 0.24 14.89
C GLY A 219 -10.53 0.73 13.54
N ILE A 220 -9.37 0.22 13.10
CA ILE A 220 -8.84 0.43 11.75
C ILE A 220 -8.57 -0.91 11.03
N LEU A 221 -9.19 -1.10 9.87
CA LEU A 221 -8.82 -2.14 8.90
C LEU A 221 -7.82 -1.55 7.89
N PHE A 222 -6.56 -1.96 7.98
CA PHE A 222 -5.45 -1.40 7.23
C PHE A 222 -4.95 -2.37 6.16
N ALA A 223 -5.46 -2.23 4.94
CA ALA A 223 -5.03 -3.01 3.79
C ALA A 223 -3.88 -2.30 3.06
N ILE A 224 -2.76 -3.00 2.92
CA ILE A 224 -1.60 -2.56 2.14
C ILE A 224 -1.33 -3.53 1.00
N THR A 225 -0.97 -3.02 -0.16
CA THR A 225 -0.73 -3.87 -1.33
C THR A 225 0.14 -3.19 -2.38
N THR A 226 0.54 -3.98 -3.38
CA THR A 226 0.95 -3.53 -4.72
C THR A 226 -0.13 -3.93 -5.72
N ALA A 227 -0.03 -3.48 -6.97
CA ALA A 227 -0.84 -4.05 -8.05
C ALA A 227 -0.54 -5.55 -8.23
N GLY A 228 -1.53 -6.28 -8.72
CA GLY A 228 -1.47 -7.70 -9.04
C GLY A 228 -1.57 -7.96 -10.55
N SER A 229 -1.32 -9.21 -10.93
CA SER A 229 -1.49 -9.67 -12.32
C SER A 229 -2.87 -10.27 -12.63
N ASN A 230 -3.70 -10.44 -11.59
CA ASN A 230 -5.07 -10.91 -11.71
C ASN A 230 -6.04 -9.73 -11.65
N VAL A 231 -6.51 -9.30 -12.82
CA VAL A 231 -7.42 -8.17 -13.01
C VAL A 231 -8.89 -8.48 -12.68
N ILE A 232 -9.21 -9.71 -12.29
CA ILE A 232 -10.55 -10.11 -11.80
C ILE A 232 -10.53 -10.53 -10.32
N SER A 233 -9.46 -10.17 -9.58
CA SER A 233 -9.28 -10.49 -8.17
C SER A 233 -10.11 -9.59 -7.23
N ALA A 234 -10.34 -10.07 -5.99
CA ALA A 234 -10.98 -9.27 -4.94
C ALA A 234 -10.25 -7.95 -4.67
N CYS A 235 -8.90 -7.96 -4.70
CA CYS A 235 -8.12 -6.75 -4.55
C CYS A 235 -8.30 -5.78 -5.73
N LYS A 236 -8.45 -6.27 -6.97
CA LYS A 236 -8.71 -5.39 -8.12
C LYS A 236 -10.09 -4.76 -8.02
N GLN A 237 -11.11 -5.53 -7.63
CA GLN A 237 -12.46 -5.00 -7.39
C GLN A 237 -12.46 -3.93 -6.29
N HIS A 238 -11.70 -4.14 -5.20
CA HIS A 238 -11.55 -3.16 -4.13
C HIS A 238 -10.77 -1.91 -4.59
N TYR A 239 -9.75 -2.09 -5.43
CA TYR A 239 -9.06 -0.98 -6.10
C TYR A 239 -10.04 -0.15 -6.96
N ASP A 240 -10.88 -0.81 -7.76
CA ASP A 240 -11.86 -0.12 -8.62
C ASP A 240 -12.88 0.66 -7.79
N TYR A 241 -13.36 0.08 -6.68
CA TYR A 241 -14.21 0.78 -5.73
C TYR A 241 -13.52 2.01 -5.11
N CYS A 242 -12.24 1.90 -4.76
CA CYS A 242 -11.45 3.05 -4.30
C CYS A 242 -11.32 4.13 -5.38
N CYS A 243 -11.14 3.75 -6.65
CA CYS A 243 -11.12 4.68 -7.76
C CYS A 243 -12.44 5.43 -7.92
N GLN A 244 -13.58 4.73 -7.85
CA GLN A 244 -14.93 5.31 -7.92
C GLN A 244 -15.17 6.31 -6.77
N ILE A 245 -14.72 6.00 -5.54
CA ILE A 245 -14.78 6.93 -4.41
C ILE A 245 -13.92 8.18 -4.67
N LEU A 246 -12.70 8.00 -5.18
CA LEU A 246 -11.80 9.11 -5.50
C LEU A 246 -12.30 9.97 -6.68
N GLU A 247 -13.11 9.40 -7.57
CA GLU A 247 -13.82 10.08 -8.66
C GLU A 247 -15.09 10.78 -8.20
N GLY A 248 -15.65 10.38 -7.05
CA GLY A 248 -16.89 10.90 -6.51
C GLY A 248 -18.14 10.21 -7.06
N GLU A 249 -17.96 9.07 -7.72
CA GLU A 249 -19.04 8.22 -8.25
C GLU A 249 -19.68 7.37 -7.15
N GLU A 250 -18.88 7.00 -6.14
CA GLU A 250 -19.31 6.24 -4.97
C GLU A 250 -19.03 7.00 -3.67
N GLN A 251 -19.88 6.79 -2.66
CA GLN A 251 -19.75 7.45 -1.37
C GLN A 251 -19.37 6.46 -0.26
N ASN A 252 -18.17 6.63 0.28
CA ASN A 252 -17.75 5.98 1.52
C ASN A 252 -16.79 6.87 2.31
N GLU A 253 -17.35 7.58 3.29
CA GLU A 253 -16.56 8.50 4.11
C GLU A 253 -15.65 7.81 5.13
N SER A 254 -15.84 6.50 5.35
CA SER A 254 -15.06 5.72 6.31
C SER A 254 -13.85 5.02 5.70
N LEU A 255 -13.76 4.94 4.37
CA LEU A 255 -12.64 4.33 3.64
C LEU A 255 -11.65 5.40 3.13
N PHE A 256 -10.42 5.31 3.60
CA PHE A 256 -9.29 6.09 3.09
C PHE A 256 -8.61 5.32 1.95
N ALA A 257 -8.43 5.97 0.80
CA ALA A 257 -7.71 5.39 -0.33
C ALA A 257 -6.49 6.25 -0.69
N LEU A 258 -5.32 5.62 -0.78
CA LEU A 258 -4.08 6.25 -1.23
C LEU A 258 -3.35 5.31 -2.18
N ILE A 259 -3.33 5.68 -3.45
CA ILE A 259 -2.89 4.81 -4.55
C ILE A 259 -1.79 5.52 -5.32
N TYR A 260 -0.59 4.96 -5.29
CA TYR A 260 0.56 5.41 -6.09
C TYR A 260 0.72 4.49 -7.30
N GLU A 261 0.78 5.08 -8.48
CA GLU A 261 0.88 4.39 -9.78
C GLU A 261 1.38 5.38 -10.84
N LEU A 262 1.73 4.88 -12.03
CA LEU A 262 1.81 5.74 -13.21
C LEU A 262 0.40 5.92 -13.80
N ASP A 263 0.15 7.09 -14.39
CA ASP A 263 -1.14 7.36 -15.05
C ASP A 263 -1.23 6.66 -16.41
N ASP A 264 -0.08 6.48 -17.07
CA ASP A 264 0.08 5.80 -18.35
C ASP A 264 1.40 5.01 -18.35
N GLU A 265 1.44 3.87 -19.04
CA GLU A 265 2.64 3.02 -19.13
C GLU A 265 3.83 3.77 -19.73
N ASN A 266 3.60 4.66 -20.71
CA ASN A 266 4.66 5.39 -21.38
C ASN A 266 5.36 6.40 -20.45
N GLU A 267 4.77 6.76 -19.31
CA GLU A 267 5.41 7.61 -18.30
C GLU A 267 6.68 6.98 -17.70
N ILE A 268 6.86 5.66 -17.85
CA ILE A 268 8.08 4.96 -17.41
C ILE A 268 9.34 5.45 -18.13
N ASP A 269 9.21 6.01 -19.32
CA ASP A 269 10.32 6.53 -20.13
C ASP A 269 10.85 7.88 -19.62
N ASP A 270 10.09 8.58 -18.76
CA ASP A 270 10.48 9.82 -18.12
C ASP A 270 10.77 9.60 -16.63
N GLU A 271 12.06 9.63 -16.26
CA GLU A 271 12.52 9.41 -14.89
C GLU A 271 11.92 10.40 -13.89
N ALA A 272 11.57 11.61 -14.34
CA ALA A 272 10.94 12.63 -13.49
C ALA A 272 9.53 12.22 -13.04
N LEU A 273 8.88 11.28 -13.74
CA LEU A 273 7.54 10.79 -13.42
C LEU A 273 7.56 9.56 -12.50
N TRP A 274 8.70 8.92 -12.29
CA TRP A 274 8.78 7.71 -11.44
C TRP A 274 8.32 7.95 -9.99
N ILE A 275 8.47 9.18 -9.51
CA ILE A 275 7.99 9.62 -8.19
C ILE A 275 6.46 9.47 -8.02
N LYS A 276 5.68 9.52 -9.12
CA LYS A 276 4.22 9.32 -9.10
C LYS A 276 3.84 7.94 -8.54
N ALA A 277 4.62 6.92 -8.88
CA ALA A 277 4.43 5.56 -8.39
C ALA A 277 5.31 5.26 -7.17
N ASN A 278 6.51 5.82 -7.08
CA ASN A 278 7.50 5.49 -6.06
C ASN A 278 7.77 6.68 -5.13
N PRO A 279 6.92 6.96 -4.14
CA PRO A 279 7.09 8.12 -3.27
C PRO A 279 8.31 8.02 -2.32
N ASN A 280 9.00 6.87 -2.25
CA ASN A 280 10.31 6.71 -1.60
C ASN A 280 11.50 6.72 -2.59
N LEU A 281 11.34 7.29 -3.78
CA LEU A 281 12.45 7.45 -4.73
C LEU A 281 13.62 8.18 -4.05
N ASN A 282 14.83 7.64 -4.20
CA ASN A 282 16.08 8.09 -3.56
C ASN A 282 16.10 8.06 -2.02
N VAL A 283 15.11 7.41 -1.39
CA VAL A 283 15.10 7.11 0.05
C VAL A 283 15.31 5.61 0.28
N SER A 284 14.41 4.79 -0.29
CA SER A 284 14.52 3.33 -0.25
C SER A 284 14.34 2.67 -1.62
N VAL A 285 13.90 3.45 -2.61
CA VAL A 285 13.91 3.07 -4.03
C VAL A 285 15.04 3.83 -4.70
N ASP A 286 16.15 3.14 -4.96
CA ASP A 286 17.31 3.71 -5.65
C ASP A 286 17.00 3.93 -7.14
N SER A 287 17.18 5.16 -7.64
CA SER A 287 16.85 5.54 -9.02
C SER A 287 17.73 4.82 -10.05
N ASP A 288 19.03 4.73 -9.79
CA ASP A 288 19.99 4.12 -10.72
C ASP A 288 19.73 2.62 -10.86
N ALA A 289 19.51 1.94 -9.74
CA ALA A 289 19.11 0.55 -9.73
C ALA A 289 17.71 0.34 -10.35
N LEU A 290 16.79 1.31 -10.23
CA LEU A 290 15.50 1.25 -10.91
C LEU A 290 15.68 1.37 -12.43
N HIS A 291 16.46 2.34 -12.90
CA HIS A 291 16.84 2.51 -14.30
C HIS A 291 17.42 1.22 -14.89
N ASP A 292 18.44 0.65 -14.25
CA ASP A 292 19.07 -0.60 -14.68
C ASP A 292 18.07 -1.75 -14.80
N THR A 293 17.13 -1.84 -13.85
CA THR A 293 16.11 -2.88 -13.89
C THR A 293 15.10 -2.67 -15.02
N ILE A 294 14.74 -1.42 -15.33
CA ILE A 294 13.87 -1.07 -16.47
C ILE A 294 14.53 -1.48 -17.79
N GLN A 295 15.81 -1.12 -17.98
CA GLN A 295 16.55 -1.48 -19.20
C GLN A 295 16.63 -3.00 -19.40
N LYS A 296 16.88 -3.75 -18.33
CA LYS A 296 16.87 -5.22 -18.37
C LYS A 296 15.50 -5.80 -18.73
N ALA A 297 14.43 -5.23 -18.18
CA ALA A 297 13.07 -5.73 -18.38
C ALA A 297 12.55 -5.51 -19.81
N ARG A 298 12.96 -4.43 -20.52
CA ARG A 298 12.50 -4.14 -21.89
C ARG A 298 12.76 -5.26 -22.89
N GLY A 299 13.83 -6.04 -22.70
CA GLY A 299 14.16 -7.15 -23.59
C GLY A 299 13.36 -8.43 -23.35
N ILE A 300 12.55 -8.52 -22.28
CA ILE A 300 11.92 -9.76 -21.83
C ILE A 300 10.46 -9.48 -21.44
N PRO A 301 9.46 -9.86 -22.28
CA PRO A 301 8.05 -9.49 -22.06
C PRO A 301 7.50 -9.83 -20.66
N SER A 302 7.83 -11.01 -20.13
CA SER A 302 7.39 -11.41 -18.78
C SER A 302 8.00 -10.53 -17.67
N GLN A 303 9.25 -10.10 -17.82
CA GLN A 303 9.88 -9.16 -16.89
C GLN A 303 9.35 -7.75 -17.06
N TRP A 304 8.95 -7.36 -18.28
CA TRP A 304 8.29 -6.08 -18.52
C TRP A 304 6.96 -6.01 -17.77
N THR A 305 6.10 -7.02 -17.91
CA THR A 305 4.85 -7.10 -17.13
C THR A 305 5.11 -7.04 -15.62
N GLU A 306 6.11 -7.78 -15.12
CA GLU A 306 6.47 -7.73 -13.70
C GLU A 306 7.00 -6.34 -13.28
N MET A 307 7.78 -5.68 -14.13
CA MET A 307 8.29 -4.32 -13.92
C MET A 307 7.13 -3.34 -13.73
N LEU A 308 6.21 -3.29 -14.70
CA LEU A 308 5.04 -2.41 -14.66
C LEU A 308 4.20 -2.66 -13.41
N THR A 309 3.87 -3.91 -13.13
CA THR A 309 3.01 -4.26 -11.99
C THR A 309 3.69 -4.05 -10.63
N LYS A 310 4.95 -4.46 -10.45
CA LYS A 310 5.59 -4.48 -9.12
C LYS A 310 6.41 -3.24 -8.80
N ARG A 311 6.85 -2.48 -9.81
CA ARG A 311 7.64 -1.25 -9.63
C ARG A 311 6.87 0.03 -9.96
N PHE A 312 5.79 -0.06 -10.74
CA PHE A 312 5.00 1.10 -11.15
C PHE A 312 3.49 0.98 -10.87
N ASN A 313 3.06 -0.14 -10.25
CA ASN A 313 1.67 -0.39 -9.85
C ASN A 313 0.64 -0.36 -10.99
N ILE A 314 1.06 -0.69 -12.21
CA ILE A 314 0.14 -0.86 -13.34
C ILE A 314 -0.46 -2.27 -13.26
N TRP A 315 -1.78 -2.35 -13.21
CA TRP A 315 -2.49 -3.63 -13.27
C TRP A 315 -2.39 -4.23 -14.67
N CYS A 316 -1.54 -5.25 -14.82
CA CYS A 316 -1.36 -5.96 -16.09
C CYS A 316 -2.03 -7.33 -16.01
N GLN A 317 -2.72 -7.76 -17.07
CA GLN A 317 -3.21 -9.14 -17.15
C GLN A 317 -2.01 -10.06 -17.41
N GLY A 318 -1.86 -11.12 -16.62
CA GLY A 318 -0.73 -12.06 -16.69
C GLY A 318 -0.65 -12.91 -17.97
N GLU A 319 -1.43 -12.62 -19.01
CA GLU A 319 -1.28 -13.26 -20.30
C GLU A 319 -0.09 -12.63 -21.02
N THR A 320 1.04 -13.34 -21.02
CA THR A 320 2.17 -13.05 -21.89
C THR A 320 1.64 -12.92 -23.32
N PRO A 321 1.74 -11.74 -23.98
CA PRO A 321 1.53 -11.70 -25.42
C PRO A 321 2.61 -12.60 -26.02
N TRP A 322 2.20 -13.75 -26.58
CA TRP A 322 3.12 -14.73 -27.16
C TRP A 322 3.92 -14.16 -28.35
N MET A 323 3.63 -12.93 -28.79
CA MET A 323 4.46 -12.16 -29.71
C MET A 323 4.47 -10.68 -29.34
N GLY A 324 5.67 -10.09 -29.18
CA GLY A 324 5.82 -8.63 -29.08
C GLY A 324 5.35 -7.96 -30.38
N GLU A 325 4.81 -6.74 -30.29
CA GLU A 325 4.32 -5.97 -31.46
C GLU A 325 5.38 -5.84 -32.58
N GLY A 326 6.67 -5.89 -32.24
CA GLY A 326 7.76 -5.92 -33.20
C GLY A 326 7.77 -7.17 -34.11
N ALA A 327 7.37 -8.34 -33.59
CA ALA A 327 7.37 -9.59 -34.35
C ALA A 327 6.29 -9.61 -35.45
N TRP A 328 5.18 -8.90 -35.25
CA TRP A 328 4.14 -8.71 -36.28
C TRP A 328 4.65 -7.91 -37.47
N LYS A 329 5.44 -6.85 -37.22
CA LYS A 329 6.05 -6.05 -38.30
C LYS A 329 7.11 -6.84 -39.07
N THR A 330 7.85 -7.74 -38.41
CA THR A 330 8.84 -8.61 -39.10
C THR A 330 8.17 -9.74 -39.89
N ALA A 331 7.11 -10.35 -39.37
CA ALA A 331 6.39 -11.44 -40.05
C ALA A 331 5.63 -10.96 -41.30
N SER A 332 5.02 -9.77 -41.25
CA SER A 332 4.30 -9.17 -42.39
C SER A 332 5.20 -8.74 -43.55
N GLN A 333 6.45 -8.37 -43.29
CA GLN A 333 7.43 -8.06 -44.35
C GLN A 333 7.98 -9.29 -45.06
N THR A 334 7.84 -10.48 -44.48
CA THR A 334 8.40 -11.72 -45.05
C THR A 334 7.43 -12.38 -46.04
N MET A 335 6.12 -12.20 -45.86
CA MET A 335 5.07 -12.79 -46.73
C MET A 335 4.94 -12.12 -48.10
N THR A 336 5.41 -10.89 -48.28
CA THR A 336 5.26 -10.13 -49.55
C THR A 336 6.36 -10.40 -50.58
N LYS A 337 7.42 -11.14 -50.23
CA LYS A 337 8.56 -11.42 -51.14
C LYS A 337 8.53 -12.78 -51.84
N THR A 338 7.57 -13.65 -51.55
CA THR A 338 7.62 -15.07 -52.01
C THR A 338 6.58 -15.44 -53.07
N THR A 339 5.68 -14.55 -53.50
CA THR A 339 4.57 -14.90 -54.42
C THR A 339 4.70 -14.36 -55.86
N SER A 340 5.85 -13.84 -56.29
CA SER A 340 6.01 -13.26 -57.65
C SER A 340 6.89 -14.04 -58.63
N LYS A 341 7.10 -15.35 -58.47
CA LYS A 341 7.77 -16.17 -59.50
C LYS A 341 7.14 -17.56 -59.71
N ALA A 342 6.89 -17.85 -60.99
CA ALA A 342 6.39 -19.08 -61.62
C ALA A 342 4.86 -19.26 -61.50
N TRP A 343 4.07 -19.40 -62.57
CA TRP A 343 4.29 -20.26 -63.75
C TRP A 343 3.60 -19.69 -65.01
N ASN A 344 4.37 -19.53 -66.10
CA ASN A 344 3.90 -19.53 -67.49
C ASN A 344 4.48 -20.80 -68.15
N ALA A 345 3.63 -21.73 -68.56
CA ALA A 345 3.91 -22.76 -69.59
C ALA A 345 2.59 -23.48 -69.94
N THR A 346 1.91 -23.04 -71.01
CA THR A 346 1.74 -23.73 -72.31
C THR A 346 0.99 -25.08 -72.26
N LEU A 347 -0.21 -25.06 -72.85
CA LEU A 347 -1.00 -26.20 -73.31
C LEU A 347 -0.58 -26.54 -74.73
N ASP A 348 -0.23 -27.81 -74.98
CA ASP A 348 -0.37 -28.49 -76.27
C ASP A 348 -1.14 -29.80 -76.01
#